data_AF-A0A962IC50-F1
#
_entry.id   AF-A0A962IC50-F1
#
_cell.length_a   1.000
_cell.length_b   1.000
_cell.length_c   1.000
_cell.angle_alpha   90.00
_cell.angle_beta   90.00
_cell.angle_gamma   90.00
#
_symmetry.space_group_name_H-M   'P 1'
#
loop_
_entity.id
_entity.type
_entity.pdbx_description
1 polymer ?
#
loop_
_entity_poly.entity_id
_entity_poly.type
_entity_poly.pdbx_seq_one_letter_code
_entity_poly.pdbx_strand_id
1 'polypeptide(L)' 'MRSTKATIHLGHLRHNFAVARGLAQGARVMAVVKANAYGHGLERVGLALADADAFGVATISDAHRLRS' A
#
# COMPACT_ATOMS: atom_id res chain seq x y z
N MET A 1 11.56 27.41 -10.60
CA MET A 1 11.34 26.05 -10.05
C MET A 1 10.54 25.24 -11.06
N ARG A 2 11.09 24.11 -11.54
CA ARG A 2 10.31 23.14 -12.32
C ARG A 2 9.69 22.16 -11.33
N SER A 3 8.38 22.27 -11.09
CA SER A 3 7.67 21.44 -10.11
C SER A 3 7.10 20.20 -10.79
N THR A 4 7.80 19.09 -10.77
CA THR A 4 7.22 17.78 -11.11
C THR A 4 6.27 17.35 -9.99
N LYS A 5 5.05 16.91 -10.34
CA LYS A 5 4.04 16.45 -9.38
C LYS A 5 3.53 15.07 -9.77
N ALA A 6 3.20 14.26 -8.76
CA ALA A 6 2.52 12.98 -8.93
C ALA A 6 1.24 12.98 -8.08
N THR A 7 0.09 12.75 -8.71
CA THR A 7 -1.21 12.66 -8.03
C THR A 7 -1.51 11.20 -7.74
N ILE A 8 -1.74 10.87 -6.47
CA ILE A 8 -1.99 9.50 -6.02
C ILE A 8 -3.45 9.40 -5.59
N HIS A 9 -4.23 8.60 -6.32
CA HIS A 9 -5.65 8.38 -6.04
C HIS A 9 -5.83 7.21 -5.06
N LEU A 10 -5.84 7.49 -3.75
CA LEU A 10 -5.98 6.45 -2.72
C LEU A 10 -7.28 5.64 -2.83
N GLY A 11 -8.35 6.23 -3.38
CA GLY A 11 -9.60 5.51 -3.67
C GLY A 11 -9.41 4.37 -4.67
N HIS A 12 -8.58 4.56 -5.70
CA HIS A 12 -8.28 3.49 -6.67
C HIS A 12 -7.44 2.37 -6.06
N LEU A 13 -6.55 2.69 -5.11
CA LEU A 13 -5.80 1.66 -4.37
C LEU A 13 -6.75 0.78 -3.54
N ARG A 14 -7.72 1.38 -2.84
CA ARG A 14 -8.74 0.63 -2.09
C ARG A 14 -9.59 -0.25 -2.99
N HIS A 15 -10.03 0.29 -4.13
CA HIS A 15 -10.80 -0.46 -5.12
C HIS A 15 -10.00 -1.67 -5.63
N ASN A 16 -8.76 -1.46 -6.07
CA ASN A 16 -7.91 -2.53 -6.58
C ASN A 16 -7.63 -3.61 -5.52
N PHE A 17 -7.39 -3.20 -4.27
CA PHE A 17 -7.21 -4.13 -3.17
C PHE A 17 -8.47 -4.96 -2.91
N ALA A 18 -9.66 -4.35 -2.94
CA ALA A 18 -10.92 -5.07 -2.80
C ALA A 18 -11.14 -6.09 -3.93
N VAL A 19 -10.81 -5.74 -5.17
CA VAL A 19 -10.84 -6.66 -6.32
C VAL A 19 -9.88 -7.83 -6.10
N ALA A 20 -8.62 -7.56 -5.74
CA ALA A 20 -7.63 -8.61 -5.46
C ALA A 20 -8.09 -9.54 -4.34
N ARG A 21 -8.69 -8.99 -3.27
CA ARG A 21 -9.28 -9.77 -2.17
C ARG A 21 -10.46 -10.63 -2.60
N GLY A 22 -11.32 -10.12 -3.48
CA GLY A 22 -12.42 -10.90 -4.08
C GLY A 22 -11.90 -12.09 -4.91
N LEU A 23 -10.81 -11.89 -5.64
CA LEU A 23 -10.16 -12.94 -6.46
C LEU A 23 -9.41 -13.98 -5.62
N ALA A 24 -9.03 -13.65 -4.39
CA ALA A 24 -8.24 -14.52 -3.51
C ALA A 24 -9.03 -15.70 -2.92
N GLN A 25 -10.35 -15.79 -3.16
CA GLN A 25 -11.20 -16.93 -2.77
C GLN A 25 -11.05 -17.37 -1.30
N GLY A 26 -10.98 -16.39 -0.38
CA GLY A 26 -10.86 -16.62 1.06
C GLY A 26 -9.42 -16.77 1.57
N ALA A 27 -8.41 -16.71 0.70
CA ALA A 27 -7.02 -16.59 1.14
C ALA A 27 -6.74 -15.21 1.77
N ARG A 28 -5.81 -15.18 2.73
CA ARG A 28 -5.27 -13.93 3.27
C ARG A 28 -4.48 -13.19 2.20
N VAL A 29 -4.64 -11.87 2.12
CA VAL A 29 -4.00 -11.01 1.13
C VAL A 29 -2.99 -10.08 1.79
N MET A 30 -1.75 -10.17 1.32
CA MET A 30 -0.67 -9.27 1.70
C MET A 30 -0.58 -8.09 0.73
N ALA A 31 -0.71 -6.87 1.23
CA ALA A 31 -0.44 -5.66 0.46
C ALA A 31 1.06 -5.41 0.39
N VAL A 32 1.68 -5.65 -0.77
CA VAL A 32 3.11 -5.39 -0.97
C VAL A 32 3.32 -3.89 -1.19
N VAL A 33 4.06 -3.25 -0.29
CA VAL A 33 4.28 -1.79 -0.26
C VAL A 33 5.77 -1.42 -0.16
N LYS A 34 6.66 -2.30 -0.63
CA LYS A 34 8.11 -2.04 -0.72
C LYS A 34 8.44 -0.80 -1.56
N ALA A 35 9.64 -0.26 -1.37
CA ALA A 35 10.16 0.88 -2.13
C ALA A 35 9.20 2.10 -2.10
N ASN A 36 8.83 2.51 -0.88
CA ASN A 36 7.90 3.63 -0.66
C ASN A 36 6.52 3.41 -1.32
N ALA A 37 5.94 2.22 -1.17
CA ALA A 37 4.74 1.77 -1.87
C ALA A 37 4.85 1.95 -3.40
N TYR A 38 5.93 1.46 -4.01
CA TYR A 38 6.21 1.64 -5.44
C TYR A 38 6.19 3.12 -5.87
N GLY A 39 6.69 4.01 -5.00
CA GLY A 39 6.69 5.47 -5.22
C GLY A 39 5.38 6.20 -4.90
N HIS A 40 4.33 5.50 -4.49
CA HIS A 40 3.03 6.12 -4.17
C HIS A 40 3.00 6.76 -2.76
N GLY A 41 3.98 6.43 -1.90
CA GLY A 41 4.10 6.93 -0.53
C GLY A 41 3.70 5.87 0.50
N LEU A 42 4.65 5.37 1.29
CA LEU A 42 4.46 4.25 2.19
C LEU A 42 3.32 4.47 3.21
N GLU A 43 3.38 5.54 3.98
CA GLU A 43 2.47 5.79 5.11
C GLU A 43 1.03 5.99 4.63
N ARG A 44 0.85 6.80 3.58
CA ARG A 44 -0.48 7.08 3.03
C ARG A 44 -1.12 5.85 2.37
N VAL A 45 -0.31 5.00 1.74
CA VAL A 45 -0.80 3.75 1.13
C VAL A 45 -1.06 2.71 2.22
N GLY A 46 -0.20 2.61 3.23
CA GLY A 46 -0.41 1.76 4.39
C GLY A 46 -1.73 2.07 5.09
N LEU A 47 -2.01 3.36 5.34
CA LEU A 47 -3.30 3.79 5.90
C LEU A 47 -4.47 3.50 4.96
N ALA A 48 -4.30 3.72 3.64
CA ALA A 48 -5.36 3.46 2.68
C ALA A 48 -5.73 1.97 2.58
N LEU A 49 -4.76 1.07 2.84
CA LEU A 49 -4.90 -0.38 2.76
C LEU A 49 -4.87 -1.04 4.15
N ALA A 50 -5.33 -0.33 5.19
CA ALA A 50 -5.28 -0.81 6.58
C ALA A 50 -6.02 -2.15 6.81
N ASP A 51 -6.98 -2.49 5.94
CA ASP A 51 -7.75 -3.75 5.98
C ASP A 51 -7.00 -4.95 5.36
N ALA A 52 -5.71 -4.79 5.00
CA ALA A 52 -4.89 -5.89 4.53
C ALA A 52 -4.48 -6.83 5.66
N ASP A 53 -4.48 -8.14 5.39
CA ASP A 53 -4.10 -9.16 6.38
C ASP A 53 -2.62 -9.03 6.79
N ALA A 54 -1.78 -8.51 5.88
CA ALA A 54 -0.38 -8.22 6.13
C ALA A 54 0.16 -7.14 5.17
N PHE A 55 1.29 -6.53 5.54
CA PHE A 55 2.07 -5.68 4.65
C PHE A 55 3.41 -6.33 4.28
N GLY A 56 3.72 -6.35 2.99
CA GLY A 56 5.00 -6.81 2.46
C GLY A 56 5.95 -5.65 2.22
N VAL A 57 7.04 -5.57 2.98
CA VAL A 57 8.09 -4.54 2.84
C VAL A 57 9.45 -5.19 2.56
N ALA A 58 10.40 -4.41 2.03
CA ALA A 58 11.76 -4.90 1.76
C ALA A 58 12.73 -4.70 2.93
N THR A 59 12.41 -3.82 3.88
CA THR A 59 13.31 -3.45 4.99
C THR A 59 12.55 -3.37 6.31
N ILE A 60 13.26 -3.60 7.42
CA ILE A 60 12.73 -3.44 8.78
C ILE A 60 12.38 -1.96 9.05
N SER A 61 13.15 -1.01 8.51
CA SER A 61 12.86 0.41 8.64
C SER A 61 11.50 0.79 8.04
N ASP A 62 11.15 0.25 6.88
CA ASP A 62 9.80 0.44 6.30
C ASP A 62 8.71 -0.24 7.15
N ALA A 63 9.01 -1.40 7.77
CA ALA A 63 8.08 -2.04 8.70
C ALA A 63 7.80 -1.14 9.92
N HIS A 64 8.82 -0.50 10.49
CA HIS A 64 8.65 0.43 11.61
C HIS A 64 7.82 1.66 11.23
N ARG A 65 8.02 2.21 10.03
CA ARG A 65 7.21 3.36 9.53
C ARG A 65 5.72 3.03 9.41
N LEU A 66 5.36 1.76 9.18
CA LEU A 66 3.97 1.31 9.14
C LEU A 66 3.36 1.03 10.53
N ARG A 67 4.15 1.15 11.60
CA ARG A 67 3.75 0.88 12.99
C ARG A 67 3.67 2.14 13.86
N SER A 68 4.07 3.29 13.32
CA SER A 68 4.08 4.59 14.00
C SER A 68 2.73 5.28 13.88
#